data_AF-A0AA90ZC98-F1
#
_entry.id   AF-A0AA90ZC98-F1
#
_cell.length_a   1.000
_cell.length_b   1.000
_cell.length_c   1.000
_cell.angle_alpha   90.00
_cell.angle_beta   90.00
_cell.angle_gamma   90.00
#
_symmetry.space_group_name_H-M   'P 1'
#
loop_
_entity.id
_entity.type
_entity.pdbx_description
1 polymer ?
#
loop_
_entity_poly.entity_id
_entity_poly.type
_entity_poly.pdbx_seq_one_letter_code
_entity_poly.pdbx_strand_id
1 'polypeptide(L)'
;MNSLIFDISITFMVIAIIPCIYRVIKGPTIPDRVIAVDAMTTVIVVILGIYSYMQESAFFMDVALVLAIISFVGTVTISKYLDEGAVF
;
A
#
# COMPACT_ATOMS: atom_id res chain seq x y z
N MET A 1 -14.83 7.93 22.21
CA MET A 1 -14.69 6.49 21.97
C MET A 1 -14.25 6.20 20.54
N ASN A 2 -14.93 6.75 19.53
CA ASN A 2 -14.55 6.56 18.12
C ASN A 2 -13.15 7.09 17.77
N SER A 3 -12.76 8.27 18.27
CA SER A 3 -11.41 8.83 18.03
C SER A 3 -10.29 7.87 18.47
N LEU A 4 -10.42 7.32 19.69
CA LEU A 4 -9.45 6.40 20.26
C LEU A 4 -9.33 5.09 19.42
N ILE A 5 -10.44 4.60 18.86
CA ILE A 5 -10.43 3.43 17.97
C ILE A 5 -9.67 3.73 16.68
N PHE A 6 -9.86 4.90 16.08
CA PHE A 6 -9.15 5.29 14.85
C PHE A 6 -7.65 5.48 15.11
N ASP A 7 -7.27 6.11 16.22
CA ASP A 7 -5.86 6.30 16.59
C ASP A 7 -5.14 4.97 16.82
N ILE A 8 -5.78 4.02 17.52
CA ILE A 8 -5.25 2.66 17.69
C ILE A 8 -5.12 1.96 16.32
N SER A 9 -6.14 2.09 15.47
CA SER A 9 -6.15 1.45 14.15
C SER A 9 -5.01 1.96 13.27
N ILE A 10 -4.80 3.28 13.21
CA ILE A 10 -3.69 3.89 12.47
C ILE A 10 -2.35 3.44 13.04
N THR A 11 -2.20 3.40 14.37
CA THR A 11 -0.97 2.92 15.01
C THR A 11 -0.66 1.48 14.61
N PHE A 12 -1.67 0.61 14.61
CA PHE A 12 -1.50 -0.79 14.20
C PHE A 12 -1.13 -0.92 12.72
N MET A 13 -1.74 -0.10 11.85
CA MET A 13 -1.40 -0.06 10.42
C MET A 13 0.04 0.42 10.19
N VAL A 14 0.51 1.42 10.93
CA VAL A 14 1.91 1.87 10.86
C VAL A 14 2.88 0.75 11.28
N ILE A 15 2.52 -0.02 12.32
CA ILE A 15 3.31 -1.20 12.71
C ILE A 15 3.30 -2.26 11.61
N ALA A 16 2.18 -2.45 10.90
CA ALA A 16 2.07 -3.39 9.79
C ALA A 16 2.98 -3.03 8.58
N ILE A 17 3.42 -1.78 8.45
CA ILE A 17 4.38 -1.37 7.42
C ILE A 17 5.78 -1.95 7.69
N ILE A 18 6.16 -2.20 8.95
CA ILE A 18 7.48 -2.73 9.33
C ILE A 18 7.82 -4.05 8.63
N PRO A 19 6.98 -5.11 8.67
CA PRO A 19 7.25 -6.35 7.95
C PRO A 19 7.27 -6.17 6.42
N CYS A 20 6.47 -5.24 5.87
CA CYS A 20 6.52 -4.90 4.45
C CYS A 20 7.90 -4.34 4.07
N ILE A 21 8.39 -3.33 4.79
CA ILE A 21 9.73 -2.75 4.59
C ILE A 21 10.80 -3.84 4.69
N TYR A 22 10.72 -4.70 5.70
CA TYR A 22 11.65 -5.81 5.86
C TYR A 22 11.66 -6.73 4.62
N ARG A 23 10.48 -7.08 4.08
CA ARG A 23 10.36 -7.94 2.90
C ARG A 23 10.81 -7.24 1.61
N VAL A 24 10.62 -5.93 1.49
CA VAL A 24 11.17 -5.14 0.37
C VAL A 24 12.69 -5.19 0.34
N ILE A 25 13.35 -5.08 1.51
CA ILE A 25 14.82 -5.07 1.61
C ILE A 25 15.41 -6.48 1.51
N LYS A 26 14.88 -7.44 2.27
CA LYS A 26 15.42 -8.81 2.39
C LYS A 26 14.66 -9.85 1.56
N GLY A 27 13.79 -9.45 0.65
CA GLY A 27 13.09 -10.36 -0.26
C GLY A 27 14.08 -11.15 -1.12
N PRO A 28 14.00 -12.49 -1.16
CA PRO A 28 14.96 -13.33 -1.88
C PRO A 28 14.79 -13.23 -3.41
N THR A 29 13.57 -13.04 -3.89
CA THR A 29 13.27 -12.89 -5.32
C THR A 29 12.76 -11.48 -5.65
N ILE A 30 12.83 -11.08 -6.93
CA ILE A 30 12.24 -9.81 -7.39
C ILE A 30 10.72 -9.77 -7.13
N PRO A 31 9.93 -10.82 -7.48
CA PRO A 31 8.50 -10.88 -7.14
C PRO A 31 8.19 -10.65 -5.66
N ASP A 32 8.98 -11.22 -4.75
CA ASP A 32 8.77 -11.02 -3.30
C ASP A 32 8.83 -9.55 -2.89
N ARG A 33 9.76 -8.80 -3.49
CA ARG A 33 9.94 -7.38 -3.19
C ARG A 33 8.82 -6.54 -3.79
N VAL A 34 8.38 -6.87 -5.00
CA VAL A 34 7.27 -6.18 -5.69
C VAL A 34 5.97 -6.36 -4.92
N ILE A 35 5.64 -7.59 -4.53
CA ILE A 35 4.43 -7.88 -3.73
C ILE A 35 4.50 -7.19 -2.37
N ALA A 36 5.68 -7.09 -1.77
CA ALA A 36 5.85 -6.37 -0.50
C ALA A 36 5.61 -4.85 -0.64
N VAL A 37 6.00 -4.23 -1.77
CA VAL A 37 5.67 -2.84 -2.07
C VAL A 37 4.16 -2.68 -2.27
N ASP A 38 3.52 -3.59 -3.00
CA ASP A 38 2.07 -3.54 -3.25
C ASP A 38 1.24 -3.67 -1.96
N ALA A 39 1.65 -4.60 -1.09
CA ALA A 39 1.06 -4.74 0.25
C ALA A 39 1.28 -3.49 1.10
N MET A 40 2.46 -2.87 1.05
CA MET A 40 2.74 -1.62 1.75
C MET A 40 1.82 -0.48 1.28
N THR A 41 1.64 -0.33 -0.04
CA THR A 41 0.73 0.67 -0.60
C THR A 41 -0.72 0.42 -0.17
N THR A 42 -1.15 -0.84 -0.10
CA THR A 42 -2.48 -1.21 0.38
C THR A 42 -2.70 -0.77 1.84
N VAL A 43 -1.69 -0.94 2.72
CA VAL A 43 -1.75 -0.44 4.10
C VAL A 43 -1.86 1.08 4.14
N ILE A 44 -1.11 1.80 3.29
CA ILE A 44 -1.18 3.26 3.17
C ILE A 44 -2.57 3.71 2.71
N VAL A 45 -3.17 3.03 1.75
CA VAL A 45 -4.54 3.30 1.26
C VAL A 45 -5.56 3.19 2.39
N VAL A 46 -5.44 2.17 3.26
CA VAL A 46 -6.31 2.02 4.43
C VAL A 46 -6.11 3.16 5.44
N ILE A 47 -4.86 3.55 5.71
CA ILE A 47 -4.55 4.69 6.58
C ILE A 47 -5.20 5.98 6.03
N LEU A 48 -5.08 6.23 4.73
CA LEU A 48 -5.68 7.39 4.07
C LEU A 48 -7.21 7.38 4.14
N GLY A 49 -7.84 6.21 4.03
CA GLY A 49 -9.29 6.07 4.20
C GLY A 49 -9.76 6.42 5.61
N ILE A 50 -9.07 5.94 6.64
CA ILE A 50 -9.35 6.31 8.04
C ILE A 50 -9.13 7.81 8.23
N TYR A 51 -8.04 8.36 7.70
CA TYR A 51 -7.72 9.77 7.82
C TYR A 51 -8.72 10.68 7.08
N SER A 52 -9.21 10.25 5.92
CA SER A 52 -10.29 10.92 5.19
C SER A 52 -11.54 11.08 6.05
N TYR A 53 -11.93 10.00 6.73
CA TYR A 53 -13.07 10.00 7.62
C TYR A 53 -12.87 10.96 8.81
N MET A 54 -11.67 10.95 9.43
CA MET A 54 -11.35 11.85 10.55
C MET A 54 -11.35 13.33 10.16
N GLN A 55 -10.94 13.64 8.93
CA GLN A 55 -10.87 15.02 8.42
C GLN A 55 -12.18 15.51 7.78
N GLU A 56 -13.21 14.67 7.73
CA GLU A 56 -14.50 14.95 7.06
C GLU A 56 -14.30 15.45 5.61
N SER A 57 -13.26 14.94 4.93
CA SER A 57 -12.84 15.42 3.62
C SER A 57 -12.51 14.26 2.69
N ALA A 58 -13.11 14.26 1.50
CA ALA A 58 -12.90 13.25 0.46
C ALA A 58 -11.51 13.32 -0.18
N PHE A 59 -10.75 14.41 0.03
CA PHE A 59 -9.43 14.60 -0.58
C PHE A 59 -8.48 13.41 -0.37
N PHE A 60 -8.44 12.85 0.83
CA PHE A 60 -7.56 11.71 1.13
C PHE A 60 -8.03 10.42 0.47
N MET A 61 -9.33 10.27 0.20
CA MET A 61 -9.85 9.15 -0.59
C MET A 61 -9.46 9.25 -2.06
N ASP A 62 -9.43 10.46 -2.63
CA ASP A 62 -8.96 10.66 -4.00
C ASP A 62 -7.47 10.29 -4.13
N VAL A 63 -6.66 10.70 -3.15
CA VAL A 63 -5.23 10.31 -3.07
C VAL A 63 -5.09 8.79 -2.91
N ALA A 64 -5.90 8.16 -2.06
CA ALA A 64 -5.88 6.72 -1.84
C ALA A 64 -6.22 5.95 -3.12
N LEU A 65 -7.23 6.41 -3.87
CA LEU A 65 -7.64 5.82 -5.14
C LEU A 65 -6.51 5.89 -6.18
N VAL A 66 -5.87 7.05 -6.32
CA VAL A 66 -4.75 7.23 -7.26
C VAL A 66 -3.57 6.31 -6.88
N LEU A 67 -3.22 6.23 -5.59
CA LEU A 67 -2.16 5.34 -5.12
C LEU A 67 -2.48 3.87 -5.39
N ALA A 68 -3.72 3.44 -5.16
CA ALA A 68 -4.15 2.07 -5.44
C ALA A 68 -4.01 1.71 -6.92
N ILE A 69 -4.42 2.60 -7.82
CA ILE A 69 -4.31 2.39 -9.27
C ILE A 69 -2.84 2.33 -9.69
N ILE A 70 -1.99 3.26 -9.22
CA ILE A 70 -0.56 3.28 -9.56
C ILE A 70 0.13 2.02 -9.06
N SER A 71 -0.13 1.58 -7.82
CA SER A 71 0.45 0.36 -7.26
C SER A 71 0.07 -0.86 -8.09
N PHE A 72 -1.22 -1.01 -8.41
CA PHE A 72 -1.72 -2.12 -9.19
C PHE A 72 -1.09 -2.17 -10.59
N VAL A 73 -1.06 -1.04 -11.31
CA VAL A 73 -0.45 -0.95 -12.65
C VAL A 73 1.05 -1.26 -12.59
N GLY A 74 1.77 -0.76 -11.58
CA GLY A 74 3.17 -1.08 -11.36
C GLY A 74 3.42 -2.57 -11.16
N THR A 75 2.64 -3.21 -10.30
CA THR A 75 2.73 -4.65 -10.00
C THR A 75 2.45 -5.49 -11.25
N VAL A 76 1.39 -5.18 -12.02
CA VAL A 76 1.08 -5.88 -13.28
C VAL A 76 2.17 -5.70 -14.32
N THR A 77 2.71 -4.49 -14.44
CA THR A 77 3.79 -4.17 -15.40
C THR A 77 5.04 -5.00 -15.11
N ILE A 78 5.45 -5.07 -13.83
CA ILE A 78 6.62 -5.86 -13.44
C ILE A 78 6.34 -7.35 -13.60
N SER A 79 5.13 -7.83 -13.28
CA SER A 79 4.75 -9.22 -13.49
C SER A 79 4.86 -9.62 -14.96
N LYS A 80 4.34 -8.79 -15.88
CA LYS A 80 4.45 -9.02 -17.33
C LYS A 80 5.90 -9.04 -17.80
N TYR A 81 6.69 -8.06 -17.37
CA TYR A 81 8.10 -7.98 -17.76
C TYR A 81 8.90 -9.21 -17.31
N LEU A 82 8.60 -9.75 -16.12
CA LEU A 82 9.26 -10.95 -15.61
C LEU A 82 8.87 -12.24 -16.35
N ASP A 83 7.66 -12.29 -16.93
CA ASP A 83 7.15 -13.47 -17.64
C ASP A 83 7.50 -13.45 -19.14
N GLU A 84 7.21 -12.33 -19.82
CA GLU A 84 7.35 -12.20 -21.29
C GLU A 84 8.68 -11.55 -21.71
N GLY A 85 9.44 -10.94 -20.78
CA GLY A 85 10.68 -10.20 -21.08
C GLY A 85 10.47 -8.84 -21.77
N ALA A 86 9.22 -8.48 -22.06
CA ALA A 86 8.81 -7.20 -22.61
C ALA A 86 7.48 -6.75 -21.95
N VAL A 87 7.23 -5.45 -21.95
CA VAL A 87 5.96 -4.87 -21.45
C VAL A 87 4.99 -4.60 -22.60
N PHE A 88 5.52 -4.38 -23.82
CA PHE A 88 4.82 -4.02 -25.04
C PHE A 88 5.34 -4.83 -26.23
#